data_AF-A0A1Z4RXW4-F1
#
_entry.id   AF-A0A1Z4RXW4-F1
#
_cell.length_a   1.000
_cell.length_b   1.000
_cell.length_c   1.000
_cell.angle_alpha   90.00
_cell.angle_beta   90.00
_cell.angle_gamma   90.00
#
_symmetry.space_group_name_H-M   'P 1'
#
loop_
_entity.id
_entity.type
_entity.pdbx_description
1 polymer ?
#
loop_
_entity_poly.entity_id
_entity_poly.type
_entity_poly.pdbx_seq_one_letter_code
_entity_poly.pdbx_strand_id
1 'polypeptide(L)'
;MTNAALAINANIIDVQLARSNMRAYVDIGKYWQEGLSVNAVYEDLIMKGMKIDRRTLSSAKDGTLARSEYSTLIRLRDWVREISGNTKLCIDDILVIKHDE
;
A
#
# COMPACT_ATOMS: atom_id res chain seq x y z
N MET A 1 13.32 13.65 -21.81
CA MET A 1 12.02 13.43 -22.46
C MET A 1 11.30 12.29 -21.76
N THR A 2 10.54 12.49 -20.68
CA THR A 2 9.86 11.35 -20.01
C THR A 2 8.69 11.67 -19.06
N ASN A 3 8.17 12.90 -18.97
CA ASN A 3 7.02 13.15 -18.07
C ASN A 3 5.65 13.03 -18.76
N ALA A 4 5.57 13.35 -20.06
CA ALA A 4 4.29 13.33 -20.77
C ALA A 4 3.75 11.90 -20.99
N ALA A 5 4.63 10.95 -21.37
CA ALA A 5 4.23 9.57 -21.60
C ALA A 5 3.76 8.87 -20.31
N LEU A 6 4.46 9.08 -19.19
CA LEU A 6 4.04 8.58 -17.88
C LEU A 6 2.72 9.19 -17.41
N ALA A 7 2.54 10.51 -17.59
CA ALA A 7 1.30 11.20 -17.21
C ALA A 7 0.09 10.74 -18.04
N ILE A 8 0.28 10.53 -19.35
CA ILE A 8 -0.77 9.99 -20.23
C ILE A 8 -1.13 8.56 -19.82
N ASN A 9 -0.14 7.72 -19.52
CA ASN A 9 -0.39 6.32 -19.16
C ASN A 9 -1.12 6.20 -17.81
N ALA A 10 -0.75 7.03 -16.81
CA ALA A 10 -1.47 7.11 -15.54
C ALA A 10 -2.93 7.53 -15.74
N ASN A 11 -3.19 8.54 -16.58
CA ASN A 11 -4.55 9.00 -16.89
C ASN A 11 -5.41 7.94 -17.58
N ILE A 12 -4.85 7.16 -18.51
CA ILE A 12 -5.60 6.09 -19.20
C ILE A 12 -5.99 4.98 -18.23
N ILE A 13 -5.06 4.58 -17.35
CA ILE A 13 -5.32 3.59 -16.29
C ILE A 13 -6.41 4.09 -15.34
N ASP A 14 -6.32 5.35 -14.89
CA ASP A 14 -7.31 5.93 -13.98
C ASP A 14 -8.71 6.00 -14.62
N VAL A 15 -8.81 6.31 -15.92
CA VAL A 15 -10.08 6.33 -16.68
C VAL A 15 -10.65 4.92 -16.90
N GLN A 16 -9.80 3.93 -17.17
CA GLN A 16 -10.24 2.54 -17.30
C GLN A 16 -10.76 1.98 -15.97
N LEU A 17 -10.03 2.23 -14.86
CA LEU A 17 -10.45 1.87 -13.51
C LEU A 17 -11.80 2.50 -13.14
N ALA A 18 -11.99 3.78 -13.46
CA ALA A 18 -13.25 4.48 -13.22
C ALA A 18 -14.44 3.90 -14.01
N ARG A 19 -14.20 3.34 -15.21
CA ARG A 19 -15.23 2.72 -16.05
C ARG A 19 -15.57 1.28 -15.66
N SER A 20 -14.64 0.56 -15.03
CA SER A 20 -14.81 -0.85 -14.66
C SER A 20 -15.18 -1.07 -13.19
N ASN A 21 -15.50 0.01 -12.45
CA ASN A 21 -15.69 -0.01 -10.99
C ASN A 21 -14.50 -0.62 -10.23
N MET A 22 -13.30 -0.58 -10.82
CA MET A 22 -12.10 -1.15 -10.23
C MET A 22 -11.34 -0.07 -9.47
N ARG A 23 -10.85 -0.38 -8.28
CA ARG A 23 -10.02 0.51 -7.48
C ARG A 23 -8.74 -0.16 -7.03
N ALA A 24 -7.69 0.64 -6.94
CA ALA A 24 -6.41 0.22 -6.36
C ALA A 24 -6.47 0.35 -4.84
N TYR A 25 -6.16 -0.76 -4.17
CA TYR A 25 -6.07 -0.88 -2.73
C TYR A 25 -4.64 -1.24 -2.32
N VAL A 26 -4.26 -0.83 -1.12
CA VAL A 26 -3.00 -1.26 -0.50
C VAL A 26 -3.27 -2.57 0.23
N ASP A 27 -2.48 -3.59 -0.09
CA ASP A 27 -2.53 -4.92 0.54
C ASP A 27 -1.12 -5.36 0.94
N ILE A 28 -0.85 -5.23 2.24
CA ILE A 28 0.37 -5.73 2.88
C ILE A 28 0.13 -7.05 3.62
N GLY A 29 -1.11 -7.56 3.62
CA GLY A 29 -1.50 -8.77 4.34
C GLY A 29 -0.71 -9.99 3.92
N LYS A 30 -0.35 -10.08 2.64
CA LYS A 30 0.50 -11.17 2.09
C LYS A 30 1.93 -11.21 2.64
N TYR A 31 2.42 -10.13 3.24
CA TYR A 31 3.73 -10.06 3.89
C TYR A 31 3.62 -10.12 5.42
N TRP A 32 2.39 -10.20 5.94
CA TRP A 32 2.12 -10.19 7.36
C TRP A 32 2.45 -11.54 7.98
N GLN A 33 3.29 -11.55 9.01
CA GLN A 33 3.65 -12.78 9.71
C GLN A 33 2.45 -13.35 10.50
N GLU A 34 2.29 -14.67 10.48
CA GLU A 34 1.23 -15.34 11.22
C GLU A 34 1.34 -15.06 12.73
N GLY A 35 0.20 -14.79 13.39
CA GLY A 35 0.15 -14.47 14.82
C GLY A 35 0.59 -13.03 15.20
N LEU A 36 1.13 -12.25 14.25
CA LEU A 36 1.53 -10.87 14.52
C LEU A 36 0.29 -9.96 14.61
N SER A 37 0.05 -9.36 15.78
CA SER A 37 -1.08 -8.46 15.98
C SER A 37 -0.85 -7.08 15.35
N VAL A 38 -1.92 -6.43 14.88
CA VAL A 38 -1.85 -5.05 14.36
C VAL A 38 -1.33 -4.07 15.42
N ASN A 39 -1.72 -4.28 16.69
CA ASN A 39 -1.27 -3.42 17.78
C ASN A 39 0.24 -3.53 18.02
N ALA A 40 0.80 -4.74 18.00
CA ALA A 40 2.24 -4.93 18.19
C ALA A 40 3.05 -4.21 17.09
N VAL A 41 2.61 -4.32 15.84
CA VAL A 41 3.25 -3.60 14.71
C VAL A 41 3.09 -2.09 14.86
N TYR A 42 1.89 -1.62 15.21
CA TYR A 42 1.63 -0.21 15.39
C TYR A 42 2.54 0.43 16.46
N GLU A 43 2.71 -0.24 17.61
CA GLU A 43 3.61 0.23 18.67
C GLU A 43 5.08 0.24 18.23
N ASP A 44 5.55 -0.81 17.53
CA ASP A 44 6.92 -0.85 16.96
C ASP A 44 7.16 0.30 15.97
N LEU A 45 6.20 0.53 15.08
CA LEU A 45 6.27 1.61 14.10
C LEU A 45 6.31 2.99 14.75
N ILE A 46 5.53 3.21 15.82
CA ILE A 46 5.57 4.46 16.60
C ILE A 46 6.93 4.64 17.27
N MET A 47 7.47 3.59 17.89
CA MET A 47 8.79 3.63 18.54
C MET A 47 9.91 3.95 17.54
N LYS A 48 9.77 3.50 16.30
CA LYS A 48 10.65 3.84 15.17
C LYS A 48 10.41 5.24 14.58
N GLY A 49 9.47 6.01 15.13
CA GLY A 49 9.13 7.36 14.67
C GLY A 49 8.27 7.40 13.41
N MET A 50 7.71 6.26 12.98
CA MET A 50 6.84 6.19 11.80
C MET A 50 5.44 6.73 12.13
N LYS A 51 5.03 7.78 11.42
CA LYS A 51 3.69 8.35 11.54
C LYS A 51 2.71 7.61 10.64
N ILE A 52 2.08 6.56 11.17
CA ILE A 52 0.95 5.89 10.53
C ILE A 52 -0.10 5.63 11.60
N ASP A 53 -1.37 5.90 11.32
CA ASP A 53 -2.42 5.60 12.27
C ASP A 53 -2.79 4.11 12.22
N ARG A 54 -3.29 3.60 13.34
CA ARG A 54 -3.62 2.18 13.51
C ARG A 54 -4.70 1.71 12.53
N ARG A 55 -5.64 2.58 12.16
CA ARG A 55 -6.73 2.23 11.24
C ARG A 55 -6.20 2.05 9.83
N THR A 56 -5.33 2.94 9.37
CA THR A 56 -4.61 2.84 8.10
C THR A 56 -3.79 1.55 8.03
N LEU A 57 -3.05 1.22 9.09
CA LEU A 57 -2.29 -0.03 9.16
C LEU A 57 -3.22 -1.26 9.09
N SER A 58 -4.32 -1.27 9.84
CA SER A 58 -5.31 -2.34 9.80
C SER A 58 -5.94 -2.49 8.42
N SER A 59 -6.40 -1.40 7.81
CA SER A 59 -6.98 -1.43 6.47
C SER A 59 -5.98 -1.88 5.41
N ALA A 60 -4.70 -1.50 5.53
CA ALA A 60 -3.66 -1.99 4.62
C ALA A 60 -3.41 -3.49 4.78
N LYS A 61 -3.41 -3.99 6.03
CA LYS A 61 -3.30 -5.43 6.31
C LYS A 61 -4.47 -6.20 5.69
N ASP A 62 -5.68 -5.67 5.81
CA ASP A 62 -6.90 -6.32 5.30
C ASP A 62 -7.09 -6.10 3.78
N GLY A 63 -6.18 -5.36 3.12
CA GLY A 63 -6.27 -5.07 1.69
C GLY A 63 -7.41 -4.12 1.32
N THR A 64 -7.89 -3.31 2.26
CA THR A 64 -9.06 -2.40 2.09
C THR A 64 -8.66 -0.92 2.16
N LEU A 65 -7.39 -0.61 2.40
CA LEU A 65 -6.91 0.76 2.38
C LEU A 65 -6.91 1.27 0.94
N ALA A 66 -7.83 2.18 0.62
CA ALA A 66 -7.83 2.86 -0.67
C ALA A 66 -6.50 3.60 -0.89
N ARG A 67 -6.13 3.82 -2.16
CA ARG A 67 -4.89 4.52 -2.54
C ARG A 67 -4.70 5.79 -1.69
N SER A 68 -3.70 5.71 -0.81
CA SER A 68 -3.39 6.75 0.18
C SER A 68 -2.33 7.72 -0.35
N GLU A 69 -1.99 8.72 0.46
CA GLU A 69 -0.85 9.58 0.16
C GLU A 69 0.42 8.78 -0.11
N TYR A 70 1.23 9.27 -1.05
CA TYR A 70 2.48 8.62 -1.45
C TYR A 70 3.47 8.40 -0.29
N SER A 71 3.47 9.29 0.69
CA SER A 71 4.27 9.17 1.92
C SER A 71 3.89 7.93 2.75
N THR A 72 2.60 7.64 2.88
CA THR A 72 2.07 6.43 3.53
C THR A 72 2.45 5.19 2.75
N LEU A 73 2.37 5.22 1.42
CA LEU A 73 2.77 4.10 0.56
C LEU A 73 4.27 3.76 0.71
N ILE A 74 5.13 4.78 0.78
CA ILE A 74 6.57 4.60 1.05
C ILE A 74 6.78 3.93 2.41
N ARG A 75 6.13 4.44 3.46
CA ARG A 75 6.26 3.92 4.83
C ARG A 75 5.84 2.45 4.92
N LEU A 76 4.69 2.11 4.34
CA LEU A 76 4.19 0.74 4.30
C LEU A 76 5.13 -0.19 3.52
N ARG A 77 5.62 0.25 2.35
CA ARG A 77 6.61 -0.52 1.58
C ARG A 77 7.89 -0.75 2.39
N ASP A 78 8.43 0.29 3.02
CA ASP A 78 9.69 0.18 3.75
C ASP A 78 9.57 -0.74 4.97
N TRP A 79 8.45 -0.69 5.68
CA TRP A 79 8.13 -1.66 6.72
C TRP A 79 8.02 -3.09 6.15
N VAL A 80 7.32 -3.28 5.03
CA VAL A 80 7.21 -4.59 4.37
C VAL A 80 8.59 -5.13 3.95
N ARG A 81 9.47 -4.28 3.43
CA ARG A 81 10.85 -4.66 3.08
C ARG A 81 11.63 -5.14 4.30
N GLU A 82 11.46 -4.49 5.44
CA GLU A 82 12.10 -4.85 6.70
C GLU A 82 11.66 -6.25 7.16
N ILE A 83 10.35 -6.50 7.24
CA ILE A 83 9.83 -7.78 7.76
C ILE A 83 10.03 -8.96 6.81
N SER A 84 10.05 -8.70 5.49
CA SER A 84 10.23 -9.74 4.48
C SER A 84 11.69 -9.98 4.10
N GLY A 85 12.61 -9.10 4.53
CA GLY A 85 14.00 -9.08 4.08
C GLY A 85 14.18 -8.77 2.59
N ASN A 86 13.11 -8.46 1.86
CA ASN A 86 13.15 -8.24 0.42
C ASN A 86 13.30 -6.75 0.10
N THR A 87 14.54 -6.27 0.00
CA THR A 87 14.86 -4.87 -0.30
C THR A 87 14.44 -4.39 -1.68
N LYS A 88 14.05 -5.30 -2.59
CA LYS A 88 13.67 -4.98 -3.97
C LYS A 88 12.18 -4.67 -4.14
N LEU A 89 11.33 -4.94 -3.13
CA LEU A 89 9.89 -4.68 -3.21
C LEU A 89 9.59 -3.23 -3.58
N CYS A 90 8.81 -2.97 -4.62
CA CYS A 90 8.36 -1.65 -5.02
C CYS A 90 6.98 -1.33 -4.42
N ILE A 91 6.48 -0.11 -4.68
CA ILE A 91 5.13 0.27 -4.21
C ILE A 91 4.06 -0.55 -4.94
N ASP A 92 4.27 -0.86 -6.22
CA ASP A 92 3.28 -1.62 -7.00
C ASP A 92 3.10 -3.04 -6.44
N ASP A 93 4.12 -3.60 -5.79
CA ASP A 93 4.05 -4.92 -5.14
C ASP A 93 3.12 -4.96 -3.93
N ILE A 94 2.76 -3.81 -3.35
CA ILE A 94 1.80 -3.71 -2.24
C ILE A 94 0.45 -3.15 -2.70
N LEU A 95 0.24 -2.98 -4.01
CA LEU A 95 -1.02 -2.55 -4.58
C LEU A 95 -1.76 -3.73 -5.20
N VAL A 96 -3.08 -3.77 -5.00
CA VAL A 96 -3.98 -4.75 -5.60
C VAL A 96 -5.17 -4.02 -6.21
N ILE A 97 -5.60 -4.46 -7.38
CA ILE A 97 -6.80 -3.92 -8.03
C ILE A 97 -7.98 -4.81 -7.66
N LYS A 98 -9.00 -4.24 -7.03
CA LYS A 98 -10.25 -4.93 -6.67
C LYS A 98 -11.43 -4.28 -7.36
N HIS A 99 -12.48 -5.05 -7.59
CA HIS A 99 -13.77 -4.51 -8.01
C HIS A 99 -14.48 -3.97 -6.76
N ASP A 100 -14.92 -2.71 -6.80
CA ASP A 100 -15.88 -2.20 -5.82
C ASP A 100 -17.26 -2.74 -6.17
N GLU A 101 -17.88 -3.47 -5.25
CA GLU A 101 -19.29 -3.88 -5.35
C GLU A 101 -20.23 -2.66 -5.34
#